data_AF-A0AAU9NBL3-F1
#
_entry.id   AF-A0AAU9NBL3-F1
#
_cell.length_a   1.000
_cell.length_b   1.000
_cell.length_c   1.000
_cell.angle_alpha   90.00
_cell.angle_beta   90.00
_cell.angle_gamma   90.00
#
_symmetry.space_group_name_H-M   'P 1'
#
loop_
_entity.id
_entity.type
_entity.pdbx_description
1 polymer ?
#
loop_
_entity_poly.entity_id
_entity_poly.type
_entity_poly.pdbx_seq_one_letter_code
_entity_poly.pdbx_strand_id
1 'polypeptide(L)'
;MLLSANLGHGKEEDAHEFLRYAIDTLQSACLKEAGTKSSNSLEEETTLTGLTFGGYLRSKIKCMKCGGKSERHERMMDLTVEIEGDIATLEEALDKFTCTEVLDGEKKCKSYEKAKKKLPLLEAPNVLAIALKAISVW
;
A
#
# COMPACT_ATOMS: atom_id res chain seq x y z
N MET A 1 1.01 -25.57 -11.11
CA MET A 1 1.32 -24.30 -10.41
C MET A 1 1.33 -23.23 -11.49
N LEU A 2 0.16 -22.70 -11.81
CA LEU A 2 0.04 -21.59 -12.75
C LEU A 2 0.20 -20.34 -11.90
N LEU A 3 1.37 -19.71 -12.01
CA LEU A 3 1.50 -18.26 -11.89
C LEU A 3 0.28 -17.65 -12.58
N SER A 4 -0.42 -16.73 -11.92
CA SER A 4 -1.63 -15.99 -12.36
C SER A 4 -2.14 -16.30 -13.78
N ALA A 5 -3.46 -16.46 -13.99
CA ALA A 5 -4.04 -16.80 -15.30
C ALA A 5 -3.65 -15.87 -16.49
N ASN A 6 -2.90 -14.79 -16.23
CA ASN A 6 -2.29 -13.88 -17.20
C ASN A 6 -0.79 -14.10 -17.49
N LEU A 7 -0.02 -14.85 -16.68
CA LEU A 7 1.40 -15.10 -16.94
C LEU A 7 1.58 -16.12 -18.09
N GLY A 8 1.42 -15.63 -19.30
CA GLY A 8 1.63 -16.39 -20.53
C GLY A 8 3.12 -16.52 -20.85
N HIS A 9 3.55 -17.70 -21.31
CA HIS A 9 4.92 -17.87 -21.80
C HIS A 9 5.23 -16.86 -22.91
N GLY A 10 6.34 -16.12 -22.76
CA GLY A 10 6.82 -15.16 -23.75
C GLY A 10 6.15 -13.78 -23.72
N LYS A 11 5.39 -13.43 -22.65
CA LYS A 11 4.87 -12.08 -22.44
C LYS A 11 5.71 -11.29 -21.44
N GLU A 12 5.82 -9.99 -21.68
CA GLU A 12 6.33 -9.04 -20.70
C GLU A 12 5.25 -8.76 -19.66
N GLU A 13 5.64 -8.76 -18.39
CA GLU A 13 4.75 -8.61 -17.24
C GLU A 13 5.34 -7.56 -16.29
N ASP A 14 4.48 -6.92 -15.49
CA ASP A 14 4.90 -5.92 -14.51
C ASP A 14 5.61 -6.60 -13.32
N ALA A 15 6.86 -6.19 -13.06
CA ALA A 15 7.68 -6.77 -11.99
C ALA A 15 7.14 -6.47 -10.58
N HIS A 16 6.47 -5.33 -10.38
CA HIS A 16 5.83 -4.98 -9.12
C HIS A 16 4.59 -5.85 -8.89
N GLU A 17 3.78 -6.09 -9.92
CA GLU A 17 2.66 -7.03 -9.84
C GLU A 17 3.14 -8.45 -9.52
N PHE A 18 4.22 -8.90 -10.17
CA PHE A 18 4.84 -10.19 -9.86
C PHE A 18 5.32 -10.27 -8.41
N LEU A 19 6.00 -9.23 -7.90
CA LEU A 19 6.48 -9.17 -6.52
C LEU A 19 5.32 -9.30 -5.52
N ARG A 20 4.24 -8.54 -5.72
CA ARG A 20 3.04 -8.61 -4.87
C ARG A 20 2.44 -10.01 -4.86
N TYR A 21 2.31 -10.61 -6.05
CA TYR A 21 1.83 -11.98 -6.17
C TYR A 21 2.72 -12.99 -5.44
N ALA A 22 4.04 -12.85 -5.53
CA ALA A 22 4.99 -13.72 -4.84
C ALA A 22 4.87 -13.58 -3.32
N ILE A 23 4.78 -12.36 -2.80
CA ILE A 23 4.58 -12.07 -1.37
C ILE A 23 3.27 -12.66 -0.87
N ASP A 24 2.16 -12.44 -1.58
CA ASP A 24 0.83 -12.98 -1.21
C ASP A 24 0.81 -14.51 -1.22
N THR A 25 1.53 -15.12 -2.17
CA THR A 25 1.66 -16.58 -2.28
C THR A 25 2.46 -17.14 -1.10
N LEU A 26 3.59 -16.52 -0.75
CA LEU A 26 4.40 -16.91 0.41
C LEU A 26 3.60 -16.77 1.71
N GLN A 27 2.89 -15.66 1.88
CA GLN A 27 2.02 -15.42 3.02
C GLN A 27 0.96 -16.54 3.15
N SER A 28 0.28 -16.84 2.05
CA SER A 28 -0.73 -17.90 2.00
C SER A 28 -0.15 -19.29 2.32
N ALA A 29 1.09 -19.56 1.92
CA ALA A 29 1.76 -20.82 2.23
C ALA A 29 2.07 -20.92 3.73
N CYS A 30 2.62 -19.86 4.35
CA CYS A 30 2.89 -19.82 5.79
C CYS A 30 1.62 -20.03 6.62
N LEU A 31 0.51 -19.36 6.27
CA LEU A 31 -0.76 -19.51 6.99
C LEU A 31 -1.34 -20.92 6.87
N LYS A 32 -1.23 -21.54 5.69
CA LYS A 32 -1.68 -22.93 5.47
C LYS A 32 -0.91 -23.92 6.32
N GLU A 33 0.40 -23.75 6.43
CA GLU A 33 1.24 -24.59 7.31
C GLU A 33 0.86 -24.42 8.79
N ALA A 34 0.49 -23.20 9.20
CA ALA A 34 0.02 -22.92 10.56
C ALA A 34 -1.42 -23.43 10.85
N GLY A 35 -2.15 -23.90 9.83
CA GLY A 35 -3.54 -24.35 9.97
C GLY A 35 -4.58 -23.22 10.07
N THR A 36 -4.17 -21.98 9.83
CA THR A 36 -4.99 -20.77 9.91
C THR A 36 -5.74 -20.53 8.60
N LYS A 37 -7.04 -20.21 8.68
CA LYS A 37 -7.92 -20.00 7.51
C LYS A 37 -8.37 -18.56 7.29
N SER A 38 -8.03 -17.62 8.17
CA SER A 38 -8.45 -16.23 8.06
C SER A 38 -7.36 -15.37 7.43
N SER A 39 -7.72 -14.61 6.39
CA SER A 39 -6.84 -13.72 5.62
C SER A 39 -6.85 -12.26 6.13
N ASN A 40 -7.11 -12.05 7.42
CA ASN A 40 -7.25 -10.72 8.03
C ASN A 40 -6.85 -10.74 9.52
N SER A 41 -6.05 -11.71 9.95
CA SER A 41 -5.78 -11.96 11.38
C SER A 41 -4.41 -11.46 11.81
N LEU A 42 -4.25 -11.27 13.12
CA LEU A 42 -2.96 -11.06 13.78
C LEU A 42 -1.92 -12.12 13.36
N GLU A 43 -2.37 -13.31 12.97
CA GLU A 43 -1.51 -14.40 12.50
C GLU A 43 -0.77 -14.04 11.21
N GLU A 44 -1.30 -13.12 10.40
CA GLU A 44 -0.59 -12.61 9.23
C GLU A 44 0.63 -11.75 9.60
N GLU A 45 0.66 -11.18 10.81
CA GLU A 45 1.83 -10.44 11.33
C GLU A 45 2.93 -11.37 11.80
N THR A 46 2.58 -12.59 12.19
CA THR A 46 3.53 -13.52 12.80
C THR A 46 4.17 -14.46 11.79
N THR A 47 3.73 -14.45 10.54
CA THR A 47 4.40 -15.16 9.45
C THR A 47 5.76 -14.53 9.16
N LEU A 48 6.68 -15.32 8.59
CA LEU A 48 7.98 -14.80 8.16
C LEU A 48 7.83 -13.61 7.19
N THR A 49 6.89 -13.70 6.25
CA THR A 49 6.61 -12.65 5.28
C THR A 49 6.04 -11.40 5.95
N GLY A 50 5.12 -11.54 6.91
CA GLY A 50 4.58 -10.44 7.70
C GLY A 50 5.63 -9.75 8.55
N LEU A 51 6.51 -10.51 9.22
CA LEU A 51 7.62 -9.97 9.99
C LEU A 51 8.69 -9.30 9.12
N THR A 52 8.84 -9.71 7.86
CA THR A 52 9.88 -9.18 6.96
C THR A 52 9.41 -7.92 6.25
N PHE A 53 8.26 -7.99 5.57
CA PHE A 53 7.76 -6.94 4.68
C PHE A 53 6.57 -6.17 5.26
N GLY A 54 5.94 -6.67 6.32
CA GLY A 54 4.78 -6.05 6.93
C GLY A 54 5.13 -4.77 7.68
N GLY A 55 4.36 -3.72 7.41
CA GLY A 55 4.40 -2.46 8.15
C GLY A 55 3.01 -1.84 8.24
N TYR A 56 2.93 -0.65 8.82
CA TYR A 56 1.68 0.08 8.97
C TYR A 56 1.78 1.52 8.49
N LEU A 57 0.77 1.94 7.74
CA LEU A 57 0.48 3.32 7.39
C LEU A 57 -0.62 3.85 8.31
N ARG A 58 -0.58 5.14 8.61
CA ARG A 58 -1.61 5.82 9.42
C ARG A 58 -2.38 6.81 8.56
N SER A 59 -3.49 6.35 8.00
CA SER A 59 -4.38 7.13 7.14
C SER A 59 -5.18 8.13 7.97
N LYS A 60 -4.89 9.42 7.80
CA LYS A 60 -5.55 10.53 8.50
C LYS A 60 -6.38 11.32 7.52
N ILE A 61 -7.68 11.41 7.78
CA ILE A 61 -8.63 12.14 6.93
C ILE A 61 -9.34 13.20 7.77
N LYS A 62 -9.30 14.45 7.32
CA LYS A 62 -10.04 15.57 7.92
C LYS A 62 -10.98 16.18 6.90
N CYS A 63 -12.29 16.09 7.14
CA CYS A 63 -13.28 16.78 6.33
C CYS A 63 -13.11 18.29 6.45
N MET A 64 -13.10 19.01 5.32
CA MET A 64 -12.91 20.46 5.30
C MET A 64 -14.20 21.24 5.62
N LYS A 65 -15.38 20.63 5.48
CA LYS A 65 -16.68 21.24 5.78
C LYS A 65 -17.05 21.14 7.26
N CYS A 66 -17.18 19.92 7.77
CA CYS A 66 -17.61 19.65 9.14
C CYS A 66 -16.46 19.51 10.14
N GLY A 67 -15.19 19.53 9.69
CA GLY A 67 -14.01 19.42 10.55
C GLY A 67 -13.76 18.02 11.13
N GLY A 68 -14.66 17.07 10.88
CA GLY A 68 -14.58 15.69 11.38
C GLY A 68 -13.29 15.01 10.96
N LYS A 69 -12.64 14.35 11.92
CA LYS A 69 -11.38 13.62 11.74
C LYS A 69 -11.65 12.12 11.76
N SER A 70 -10.95 11.39 10.92
CA SER A 70 -10.95 9.93 10.87
C SER A 70 -9.52 9.46 10.76
N GLU A 71 -9.23 8.37 11.44
CA GLU A 71 -7.91 7.78 11.47
C GLU A 71 -8.04 6.26 11.34
N ARG A 72 -7.19 5.66 10.52
CA ARG A 72 -7.12 4.21 10.33
C ARG A 72 -5.66 3.79 10.25
N HIS A 73 -5.38 2.61 10.79
CA HIS A 73 -4.11 1.93 10.59
C HIS A 73 -4.29 0.95 9.45
N GLU A 74 -3.52 1.12 8.39
CA GLU A 74 -3.60 0.35 7.17
C GLU A 74 -2.31 -0.46 7.06
N ARG A 75 -2.42 -1.79 6.98
CA ARG A 75 -1.24 -2.63 6.77
C ARG A 75 -0.69 -2.38 5.37
N MET A 76 0.63 -2.38 5.25
CA MET A 76 1.36 -2.36 3.99
C MET A 76 2.32 -3.55 3.91
N MET A 77 2.55 -4.02 2.68
CA MET A 77 3.62 -4.97 2.33
C MET A 77 4.65 -4.34 1.38
N ASP A 78 4.24 -3.29 0.67
CA ASP A 78 5.04 -2.50 -0.25
C ASP A 78 4.51 -1.05 -0.27
N LEU A 79 5.34 -0.14 -0.77
CA LEU A 79 4.93 1.22 -1.12
C LEU A 79 5.02 1.41 -2.62
N THR A 80 4.03 2.09 -3.21
CA THR A 80 4.13 2.62 -4.56
C THR A 80 4.22 4.13 -4.47
N VAL A 81 5.34 4.70 -4.90
CA VAL A 81 5.59 6.15 -4.82
C VAL A 81 5.66 6.75 -6.22
N GLU A 82 5.02 7.89 -6.39
CA GLU A 82 5.01 8.63 -7.65
C GLU A 82 6.26 9.49 -7.75
N ILE A 83 7.03 9.30 -8.83
CA ILE A 83 8.26 10.06 -9.11
C ILE A 83 8.09 11.07 -10.24
N GLU A 84 6.85 11.53 -10.47
CA GLU A 84 6.54 12.50 -11.52
C GLU A 84 7.02 13.92 -11.17
N GLY A 85 7.53 14.63 -12.19
CA GLY A 85 7.98 16.02 -12.11
C GLY A 85 9.47 16.13 -11.78
N ASP A 86 9.83 17.15 -10.99
CA ASP A 86 11.21 17.47 -10.61
C ASP A 86 11.73 16.64 -9.41
N ILE A 87 11.25 15.40 -9.24
CA ILE A 87 11.68 14.51 -8.15
C ILE A 87 12.99 13.85 -8.54
N ALA A 88 14.07 14.22 -7.87
CA ALA A 88 15.42 13.73 -8.13
C ALA A 88 15.88 12.68 -7.11
N THR A 89 15.24 12.62 -5.95
CA THR A 89 15.62 11.75 -4.83
C THR A 89 14.46 10.92 -4.29
N LEU A 90 14.79 9.80 -3.64
CA LEU A 90 13.78 8.95 -2.99
C LEU A 90 13.13 9.67 -1.81
N GLU A 91 13.91 10.48 -1.10
CA GLU A 91 13.46 11.30 0.01
C GLU A 91 12.36 12.28 -0.43
N GLU A 92 12.56 12.98 -1.55
CA GLU A 92 11.54 13.86 -2.15
C GLU A 92 10.27 13.09 -2.54
N ALA A 93 10.43 11.89 -3.10
CA ALA A 93 9.29 11.03 -3.46
C ALA A 93 8.49 10.60 -2.22
N LEU A 94 9.17 10.22 -1.13
CA LEU A 94 8.55 9.82 0.14
C LEU A 94 7.91 11.02 0.86
N ASP A 95 8.53 12.19 0.80
CA ASP A 95 7.96 13.43 1.34
C ASP A 95 6.67 13.78 0.60
N LYS A 96 6.65 13.68 -0.73
CA LYS A 96 5.44 13.87 -1.54
C LYS A 96 4.38 12.83 -1.19
N PHE A 97 4.74 11.55 -1.10
CA PHE A 97 3.83 10.45 -0.75
C PHE A 97 3.16 10.66 0.62
N THR A 98 3.90 11.15 1.62
CA THR A 98 3.38 11.38 2.97
C THR A 98 2.80 12.78 3.17
N CYS A 99 2.83 13.64 2.15
CA CYS A 99 2.29 14.99 2.19
C CYS A 99 0.76 14.97 2.39
N THR A 100 0.22 16.12 2.80
CA THR A 100 -1.23 16.27 2.88
C THR A 100 -1.79 16.60 1.51
N GLU A 101 -2.60 15.69 0.97
CA GLU A 101 -3.35 15.88 -0.28
C GLU A 101 -4.79 16.32 0.01
N VAL A 102 -5.40 17.02 -0.95
CA VAL A 102 -6.83 17.37 -0.91
C VAL A 102 -7.58 16.40 -1.82
N LEU A 103 -8.41 15.56 -1.22
CA LEU A 103 -9.32 14.70 -1.95
C LEU A 103 -10.59 15.50 -2.29
N ASP A 104 -10.98 15.49 -3.56
CA ASP A 104 -12.29 15.96 -3.99
C ASP A 104 -13.26 14.78 -4.06
N GLY A 105 -14.44 14.94 -3.45
CA GLY A 105 -15.47 13.89 -3.47
C GLY A 105 -15.31 12.75 -2.46
N GLU A 106 -14.90 13.03 -1.22
CA GLU A 106 -14.97 12.01 -0.18
C GLU A 106 -16.38 11.99 0.46
N LYS A 107 -17.00 10.80 0.54
CA LYS A 107 -18.31 10.61 1.19
C LYS A 107 -18.20 10.83 2.70
N LYS A 108 -18.40 12.06 3.15
CA LYS A 108 -18.39 12.49 4.55
C LYS A 108 -19.61 13.35 4.84
N CYS A 109 -20.14 13.28 6.06
CA CYS A 109 -21.27 14.15 6.46
C CYS A 109 -22.52 13.99 5.56
N LYS A 110 -22.76 12.77 5.04
CA LYS A 110 -23.87 12.36 4.14
C LYS A 110 -23.87 13.02 2.74
N SER A 111 -22.80 13.72 2.37
CA SER A 111 -22.57 14.30 1.04
C SER A 111 -21.14 14.03 0.56
N TYR A 112 -20.85 14.34 -0.70
CA TYR A 112 -19.50 14.34 -1.25
C TYR A 112 -18.85 15.68 -0.92
N GLU A 113 -17.74 15.65 -0.17
CA GLU A 113 -17.09 16.86 0.34
C GLU A 113 -15.58 16.78 0.18
N LYS A 114 -14.93 17.95 0.15
CA LYS A 114 -13.47 18.04 0.14
C LYS A 114 -12.90 17.60 1.50
N ALA A 115 -11.84 16.81 1.47
CA ALA A 115 -11.15 16.35 2.65
C ALA A 115 -9.63 16.46 2.49
N LYS A 116 -8.93 16.68 3.60
CA LYS A 116 -7.47 16.57 3.65
C LYS A 116 -7.10 15.16 4.06
N LYS A 117 -6.31 14.46 3.25
CA LYS A 117 -5.77 13.14 3.57
C LYS A 117 -4.25 13.24 3.77
N LYS A 118 -3.72 12.50 4.73
CA LYS A 118 -2.29 12.33 4.96
C LYS A 118 -2.02 10.86 5.29
N LEU A 119 -0.96 10.28 4.73
CA LEU A 119 -0.64 8.86 4.86
C LEU A 119 0.81 8.61 5.33
N PRO A 120 1.19 9.05 6.55
CA PRO A 120 2.51 8.75 7.10
C PRO A 120 2.70 7.26 7.41
N LEU A 121 3.96 6.81 7.41
CA LEU A 121 4.37 5.56 8.02
C LEU A 121 4.14 5.63 9.54
N LEU A 122 3.46 4.62 10.06
CA LEU A 122 3.28 4.38 11.49
C LEU A 122 4.35 3.43 12.02
N GLU A 123 4.59 2.36 11.27
CA GLU A 123 5.57 1.32 11.58
C GLU A 123 6.23 0.89 10.27
N ALA A 124 7.56 0.97 10.22
CA ALA A 124 8.32 0.55 9.05
C ALA A 124 8.59 -0.97 9.12
N PRO A 125 8.53 -1.68 7.98
CA PRO A 125 8.92 -3.08 7.93
C PRO A 125 10.43 -3.25 8.12
N ASN A 126 10.88 -4.47 8.40
CA ASN A 126 12.30 -4.81 8.41
C ASN A 126 12.96 -4.67 7.03
N VAL A 127 12.20 -5.01 5.98
CA VAL A 127 12.59 -4.83 4.58
C VAL A 127 11.49 -4.07 3.87
N LEU A 128 11.78 -2.84 3.45
CA LEU A 128 10.84 -1.99 2.73
C LEU A 128 10.99 -2.17 1.22
N ALA A 129 9.95 -2.71 0.57
CA ALA A 129 9.85 -2.74 -0.88
C ALA A 129 9.18 -1.46 -1.40
N ILE A 130 9.81 -0.76 -2.33
CA ILE A 130 9.29 0.46 -2.94
C ILE A 130 9.24 0.30 -4.46
N ALA A 131 8.05 0.41 -5.03
CA ALA A 131 7.85 0.54 -6.46
C ALA A 131 7.80 2.01 -6.86
N LEU A 132 8.68 2.41 -7.76
CA LEU A 132 8.72 3.76 -8.31
C LEU A 132 7.78 3.81 -9.52
N LYS A 133 6.71 4.59 -9.41
CA LYS A 133 5.74 4.77 -10.47
C LYS A 133 6.06 6.05 -11.25
N ALA A 134 6.55 5.86 -12.46
CA ALA A 134 6.79 6.91 -13.45
C ALA A 134 5.75 6.78 -14.57
N ILE A 135 4.49 7.19 -14.36
CA ILE A 135 3.50 7.19 -15.45
C ILE A 135 3.36 8.61 -16.01
N SER A 136 4.00 8.86 -17.14
CA SER A 136 3.69 10.02 -17.98
C SER A 136 2.40 9.73 -18.74
N VAL A 137 1.28 10.33 -18.33
CA VAL A 137 0.16 10.53 -19.26
C VAL A 137 0.51 11.75 -20.09
N TRP A 138 0.81 11.54 -21.38
CA TRP A 138 0.86 12.61 -22.38
C TRP A 138 -0.55 12.93 -22.86
#